data_AF-A0A1B6JCM3-F1
#
_entry.id   AF-A0A1B6JCM3-F1
#
_cell.length_a   1.000
_cell.length_b   1.000
_cell.length_c   1.000
_cell.angle_alpha   90.00
_cell.angle_beta   90.00
_cell.angle_gamma   90.00
#
_symmetry.space_group_name_H-M   'P 1'
#
loop_
_entity.id
_entity.type
_entity.pdbx_description
1 polymer ?
#
loop_
_entity_poly.entity_id
_entity_poly.type
_entity_poly.pdbx_seq_one_letter_code
_entity_poly.pdbx_strand_id
1 'polypeptide(L)'
;GRVSCYGTSIFLKKLYGTGYHILISKDVAKPETAITTLMESHLNEPKLKSNLPTQLTYNVSSCDAPKFSSLFEALETRKDHLGITGISVACTTTEDVFLRV
;
A
#
# COMPACT_ATOMS: atom_id res chain seq x y z
N GLY A 1 4.96 -30.65 -36.07
CA GLY A 1 5.54 -29.66 -35.13
C GLY A 1 4.62 -29.52 -33.94
N ARG A 2 5.13 -29.64 -32.72
CA ARG A 2 4.33 -29.57 -31.49
C ARG A 2 4.66 -28.25 -30.80
N VAL A 3 3.69 -27.35 -30.74
CA VAL A 3 3.80 -26.05 -30.06
C VAL A 3 3.32 -26.25 -28.62
N SER A 4 4.26 -26.26 -27.66
CA SER A 4 3.97 -26.20 -26.24
C SER A 4 4.14 -24.75 -25.77
N CYS A 5 3.05 -23.97 -25.79
CA CYS A 5 2.98 -22.72 -25.06
C CYS A 5 2.73 -23.05 -23.59
N TYR A 6 3.78 -22.96 -22.77
CA TYR A 6 3.64 -22.93 -21.32
C TYR A 6 2.72 -21.77 -20.95
N GLY A 7 1.57 -22.10 -20.40
CA GLY A 7 0.68 -21.11 -19.82
C GLY A 7 1.33 -20.49 -18.60
N THR A 8 1.43 -19.16 -18.57
CA THR A 8 1.49 -18.38 -17.33
C THR A 8 0.90 -16.98 -17.52
N SER A 9 -0.25 -16.88 -18.21
CA SER A 9 -1.08 -15.66 -18.14
C SER A 9 -1.69 -15.43 -16.74
N ILE A 10 -1.63 -16.44 -15.86
CA ILE A 10 -2.03 -16.39 -14.45
C ILE A 10 -1.02 -15.65 -13.55
N PHE A 11 0.24 -15.51 -13.97
CA PHE A 11 1.26 -14.87 -13.14
C PHE A 11 1.11 -13.34 -13.10
N LEU A 12 0.67 -12.73 -14.20
CA LEU A 12 0.37 -11.30 -14.27
C LEU A 12 -0.91 -10.94 -13.49
N LYS A 13 -1.95 -11.79 -13.47
CA LYS A 13 -3.13 -11.53 -12.62
C LYS A 13 -2.84 -11.63 -11.13
N LYS A 14 -1.89 -12.48 -10.70
CA LYS A 14 -1.42 -12.52 -9.29
C LYS A 14 -0.54 -11.33 -8.91
N LEU A 15 0.15 -10.72 -9.88
CA LEU A 15 0.99 -9.54 -9.67
C LEU A 15 0.21 -8.21 -9.73
N TYR A 16 -0.99 -8.18 -10.34
CA TYR A 16 -1.77 -6.95 -10.58
C TYR A 16 -3.21 -6.96 -10.03
N GLY A 17 -3.72 -8.07 -9.47
CA GLY A 17 -5.18 -8.29 -9.40
C GLY A 17 -5.91 -8.05 -8.08
N THR A 18 -5.26 -8.07 -6.92
CA THR A 18 -5.95 -7.93 -5.62
C THR A 18 -5.03 -7.29 -4.58
N GLY A 19 -5.16 -5.97 -4.40
CA GLY A 19 -4.35 -5.22 -3.44
C GLY A 19 -5.07 -4.00 -2.90
N TYR A 20 -4.53 -3.46 -1.82
CA TYR A 20 -4.93 -2.18 -1.26
C TYR A 20 -3.97 -1.10 -1.75
N HIS A 21 -4.51 0.07 -2.05
CA HIS A 21 -3.74 1.26 -2.33
C HIS A 21 -3.80 2.19 -1.13
N ILE A 22 -2.67 2.42 -0.48
CA ILE A 22 -2.55 3.38 0.62
C ILE A 22 -2.07 4.69 0.03
N LEU A 23 -2.90 5.73 0.15
CA LEU A 23 -2.61 7.10 -0.19
C LEU A 23 -2.25 7.86 1.09
N ILE A 24 -1.11 8.53 1.09
CA ILE A 24 -0.65 9.34 2.22
C ILE A 24 -0.46 10.76 1.69
N SER A 25 -1.29 11.68 2.16
CA SER A 25 -1.13 13.11 1.94
C SER A 25 -0.14 13.66 2.97
N LYS A 26 0.90 14.34 2.50
CA LYS A 26 1.95 14.93 3.33
C LYS A 26 2.20 16.37 2.93
N ASP A 27 2.85 17.11 3.81
CA ASP A 27 3.39 18.41 3.48
C ASP A 27 4.68 18.30 2.63
N VAL A 28 4.86 19.20 1.67
CA VAL A 28 6.03 19.23 0.76
C VAL A 28 7.33 19.43 1.53
N ALA A 29 7.28 20.08 2.70
CA ALA A 29 8.46 20.34 3.52
C ALA A 29 9.05 19.07 4.17
N LYS A 30 8.34 17.94 4.17
CA LYS A 30 8.73 16.74 4.91
C LYS A 30 9.20 15.59 4.01
N PRO A 31 10.26 14.86 4.43
CA PRO A 31 10.84 13.80 3.62
C PRO A 31 9.96 12.55 3.58
N GLU A 32 9.70 12.03 2.37
CA GLU A 32 8.98 10.76 2.16
C GLU A 32 9.75 9.51 2.61
N THR A 33 11.06 9.63 2.80
CA THR A 33 11.91 8.51 3.23
C THR A 33 11.45 7.95 4.56
N ALA A 34 11.13 8.81 5.53
CA ALA A 34 10.66 8.38 6.84
C ALA A 34 9.30 7.66 6.79
N ILE A 35 8.41 8.09 5.88
CA ILE A 35 7.12 7.44 5.63
C ILE A 35 7.34 6.07 4.96
N THR A 36 8.22 6.02 3.97
CA THR A 36 8.55 4.79 3.23
C THR A 36 9.19 3.76 4.15
N THR A 37 10.18 4.15 4.96
CA THR A 37 10.82 3.27 5.95
C THR A 37 9.82 2.73 6.97
N LEU A 38 8.87 3.55 7.41
CA LEU A 38 7.83 3.08 8.32
C LEU A 38 6.92 2.05 7.65
N MET A 39 6.53 2.29 6.40
CA MET A 39 5.77 1.30 5.63
C MET A 39 6.56 0.00 5.45
N GLU A 40 7.84 0.07 5.12
CA GLU A 40 8.72 -1.11 4.98
C GLU A 40 8.96 -1.84 6.30
N SER A 41 8.89 -1.16 7.45
CA SER A 41 9.02 -1.81 8.76
C SER A 41 7.79 -2.63 9.17
N HIS A 42 6.60 -2.24 8.69
CA HIS A 42 5.34 -2.88 9.05
C HIS A 42 4.82 -3.83 7.95
N LEU A 43 5.12 -3.55 6.69
CA LEU A 43 4.68 -4.30 5.52
C LEU A 43 5.86 -5.04 4.91
N ASN A 44 5.63 -6.25 4.41
CA ASN A 44 6.73 -7.06 3.88
C ASN A 44 7.32 -6.49 2.57
N GLU A 45 6.48 -5.95 1.67
CA GLU A 45 6.92 -5.37 0.39
C GLU A 45 5.96 -4.25 -0.08
N PRO A 46 5.96 -3.06 0.55
CA PRO A 46 5.16 -1.94 0.06
C PRO A 46 5.73 -1.42 -1.26
N LYS A 47 4.97 -1.53 -2.35
CA LYS A 47 5.41 -1.03 -3.67
C LYS A 47 4.96 0.42 -3.85
N LEU A 48 5.89 1.37 -3.82
CA LEU A 48 5.61 2.76 -4.14
C LEU A 48 5.15 2.86 -5.60
N LYS A 49 3.86 3.17 -5.82
CA LYS A 49 3.24 3.32 -7.14
C LYS A 49 3.36 4.75 -7.65
N SER A 50 3.21 5.72 -6.76
CA SER A 50 3.30 7.13 -7.12
C SER A 50 3.96 7.92 -6.00
N ASN A 51 4.92 8.75 -6.37
CA ASN A 51 5.64 9.63 -5.48
C ASN A 51 5.38 11.08 -5.91
N LEU A 52 4.43 11.75 -5.26
CA LEU A 52 4.22 13.18 -5.38
C LEU A 52 4.70 13.90 -4.12
N PRO A 53 5.18 15.15 -4.24
CA PRO A 53 5.66 15.94 -3.11
C PRO A 53 4.62 16.10 -1.99
N THR A 54 3.34 16.19 -2.35
CA THR A 54 2.21 16.31 -1.41
C THR A 54 1.49 14.98 -1.16
N GLN A 55 1.79 13.92 -1.91
CA GLN A 55 1.02 12.68 -1.86
C GLN A 55 1.84 11.46 -2.29
N LEU A 56 1.81 10.42 -1.47
CA LEU A 56 2.46 9.15 -1.77
C LEU A 56 1.38 8.09 -1.97
N THR A 57 1.55 7.23 -2.97
CA THR A 57 0.65 6.09 -3.22
C THR A 57 1.44 4.81 -3.17
N TYR A 58 1.07 3.91 -2.28
CA TYR A 58 1.68 2.61 -2.11
C TYR A 58 0.68 1.52 -2.48
N ASN A 59 1.15 0.53 -3.21
CA ASN A 59 0.43 -0.69 -3.47
C ASN A 59 0.86 -1.75 -2.46
N VAL A 60 -0.11 -2.31 -1.76
CA VAL A 60 0.10 -3.27 -0.69
C VAL A 60 -0.73 -4.50 -0.94
N SER A 61 -0.13 -5.67 -0.71
CA SER A 61 -0.80 -6.95 -0.86
C SER A 61 -1.92 -7.11 0.17
N SER A 62 -3.02 -7.76 -0.20
CA SER A 62 -4.12 -8.06 0.73
C SER A 62 -3.71 -8.93 1.93
N CYS A 63 -2.59 -9.65 1.83
CA CYS A 63 -2.02 -10.44 2.93
C CYS A 63 -1.56 -9.57 4.11
N ASP A 64 -1.22 -8.30 3.87
CA ASP A 64 -0.82 -7.36 4.92
C ASP A 64 -2.00 -6.56 5.50
N ALA A 65 -3.24 -6.81 5.04
CA ALA A 65 -4.45 -6.19 5.60
C ALA A 65 -4.55 -6.23 7.13
N PRO A 66 -4.27 -7.35 7.84
CA PRO A 66 -4.30 -7.37 9.30
C PRO A 66 -3.23 -6.46 9.94
N LYS A 67 -2.16 -6.13 9.23
CA LYS A 67 -1.09 -5.24 9.71
C LYS A 67 -1.44 -3.76 9.54
N PHE A 68 -2.51 -3.43 8.82
CA PHE A 68 -2.91 -2.05 8.58
C PHE A 68 -3.30 -1.32 9.87
N SER A 69 -3.94 -2.02 10.82
CA SER A 69 -4.26 -1.43 12.12
C SER A 69 -3.00 -0.90 12.82
N SER A 70 -1.97 -1.75 12.99
CA SER A 70 -0.69 -1.32 13.58
C SER A 70 0.04 -0.27 12.75
N LEU A 71 -0.05 -0.34 11.42
CA LEU A 71 0.54 0.66 10.52
C LEU A 71 -0.12 2.03 10.70
N PHE A 72 -1.46 2.11 10.74
CA PHE A 72 -2.16 3.38 10.95
C PHE A 72 -1.88 3.95 12.32
N GLU A 73 -1.82 3.12 13.36
CA GLU A 73 -1.46 3.58 14.71
C GLU A 73 -0.04 4.18 14.71
N ALA A 74 0.92 3.53 14.05
CA ALA A 74 2.29 4.04 13.93
C ALA A 74 2.36 5.33 13.08
N LEU A 75 1.61 5.40 11.98
CA LEU A 75 1.50 6.60 11.14
C LEU A 75 0.84 7.75 11.89
N GLU A 76 -0.22 7.49 12.66
CA GLU A 76 -0.95 8.49 13.44
C GLU A 76 -0.11 9.01 14.60
N THR A 77 0.60 8.13 15.30
CA THR A 77 1.55 8.49 16.37
C THR A 77 2.67 9.40 15.84
N ARG A 78 3.12 9.14 14.60
CA ARG A 78 4.22 9.91 13.97
C ARG A 78 3.73 10.96 12.98
N LYS A 79 2.42 11.20 12.84
CA LYS A 79 1.86 12.08 11.80
C LYS A 79 2.38 13.51 11.90
N ASP A 80 2.52 14.00 13.12
CA ASP A 80 2.97 15.36 13.42
C ASP A 80 4.46 15.53 13.05
N HIS A 81 5.26 14.52 13.38
CA HIS A 81 6.68 14.48 13.03
C HIS A 81 6.90 14.35 11.51
N LEU A 82 6.11 13.51 10.85
CA LEU A 82 6.18 13.23 9.41
C LEU A 82 5.47 14.30 8.56
N GLY A 83 4.71 15.21 9.18
CA GLY A 83 3.84 16.18 8.49
C GLY A 83 2.82 15.53 7.56
N ILE A 84 2.24 14.41 8.00
CA ILE A 84 1.15 13.74 7.28
C ILE A 84 -0.13 14.55 7.51
N THR A 85 -0.72 15.04 6.43
CA THR A 85 -1.97 15.80 6.44
C THR A 85 -3.19 14.91 6.28
N GLY A 86 -3.02 13.71 5.70
CA GLY A 86 -4.11 12.76 5.53
C GLY A 86 -3.61 11.37 5.16
N ILE A 87 -4.39 10.35 5.51
CA ILE A 87 -4.15 8.95 5.14
C ILE A 87 -5.46 8.43 4.58
N SER A 88 -5.41 7.73 3.45
CA SER A 88 -6.57 7.19 2.77
C SER A 88 -6.24 5.84 2.20
N VAL A 89 -7.14 4.87 2.34
CA VAL A 89 -6.93 3.52 1.83
C VAL A 89 -8.04 3.21 0.84
N ALA A 90 -7.63 2.92 -0.40
CA ALA A 90 -8.52 2.49 -1.45
C ALA A 90 -8.34 0.97 -1.63
N CYS A 91 -9.39 0.22 -1.34
CA CYS A 91 -9.41 -1.20 -1.67
C CYS A 91 -9.78 -1.39 -3.15
N THR A 92 -9.12 -2.31 -3.84
CA THR A 92 -9.55 -2.80 -5.17
C THR A 92 -10.15 -4.20 -5.09
N THR A 93 -10.92 -4.49 -4.05
CA THR A 93 -11.70 -5.74 -3.96
C THR A 93 -13.17 -5.50 -4.26
N THR A 94 -13.72 -6.33 -5.15
CA THR A 94 -15.17 -6.48 -5.37
C THR A 94 -15.83 -7.29 -4.24
N GLU A 95 -15.02 -7.87 -3.35
CA GLU A 95 -15.45 -8.69 -2.22
C GLU A 95 -15.18 -7.95 -0.90
N ASP A 96 -16.30 -7.66 -0.25
CA ASP A 96 -16.56 -7.56 1.18
C ASP A 96 -15.97 -6.41 2.01
N VAL A 97 -16.80 -5.37 2.05
CA VAL A 97 -17.26 -4.67 3.27
C VAL A 97 -17.49 -5.67 4.44
N PHE A 98 -16.43 -6.10 5.11
CA PHE A 98 -16.55 -6.76 6.41
C PHE A 98 -15.39 -6.39 7.35
N LEU A 99 -15.19 -5.08 7.54
CA LEU A 99 -14.69 -4.58 8.82
C LEU A 99 -15.80 -4.79 9.86
N ARG A 100 -15.88 -6.01 10.39
CA ARG A 100 -16.59 -6.27 11.65
C ARG A 100 -15.57 -6.29 12.78
N VAL A 101 -15.84 -5.38 13.73
CA VAL A 101 -15.32 -5.25 15.10
C VAL A 101 -13.94 -4.60 15.23
#